data_AF-G4Z8G4-F1
#
_entry.id   AF-G4Z8G4-F1
#
_cell.length_a   1.000
_cell.length_b   1.000
_cell.length_c   1.000
_cell.angle_alpha   90.00
_cell.angle_beta   90.00
_cell.angle_gamma   90.00
#
_symmetry.space_group_name_H-M   'P 1'
#
loop_
_entity.id
_entity.type
_entity.pdbx_description
1 polymer ?
#
loop_
_entity_poly.entity_id
_entity_poly.type
_entity_poly.pdbx_seq_one_letter_code
_entity_poly.pdbx_strand_id
1 'polypeptide(L)'
;FWNAGYFVAKRRFEVHVCKAALREIKQLVFKPIFRKVYSKKMDEYRRQADIKDLGDAMEFIDGTIKAQVEHANEDWEVRDGAWHALYSYPGEPDQDPHQDFPAFETAKALLKRQPVHGSVVVALMNGTKMIVYPGCTGSRASMQKRKVLVLQRGERVVFSRGPRPQWSRL
;
A
#
# COMPACT_ATOMS: atom_id res chain seq x y z
N PHE A 1 4.53 -2.04 -15.30
CA PHE A 1 3.63 -2.81 -14.41
C PHE A 1 4.01 -4.29 -14.42
N TRP A 2 3.80 -5.01 -15.55
CA TRP A 2 4.07 -6.46 -15.66
C TRP A 2 5.46 -6.90 -15.15
N ASN A 3 6.51 -6.13 -15.46
CA ASN A 3 7.88 -6.50 -15.08
C ASN A 3 8.30 -6.05 -13.67
N ALA A 4 7.55 -5.15 -13.03
CA ALA A 4 7.95 -4.52 -11.77
C ALA A 4 7.05 -4.89 -10.59
N GLY A 5 5.76 -5.18 -10.81
CA GLY A 5 4.80 -5.47 -9.74
C GLY A 5 4.31 -4.25 -8.95
N TYR A 6 4.76 -3.04 -9.30
CA TYR A 6 4.27 -1.78 -8.73
C TYR A 6 4.43 -0.61 -9.71
N PHE A 7 3.81 0.53 -9.38
CA PHE A 7 4.14 1.85 -9.94
C PHE A 7 3.91 2.96 -8.91
N VAL A 8 4.63 4.07 -9.05
CA VAL A 8 4.37 5.31 -8.30
C VAL A 8 3.46 6.19 -9.16
N ALA A 9 2.32 6.62 -8.64
CA ALA A 9 1.39 7.45 -9.38
C ALA A 9 1.96 8.86 -9.60
N LYS A 10 1.71 9.44 -10.78
CA LYS A 10 2.21 10.77 -11.14
C LYS A 10 1.48 11.88 -10.39
N ARG A 11 0.14 11.83 -10.35
CA ARG A 11 -0.67 12.80 -9.61
C ARG A 11 -0.51 12.59 -8.12
N ARG A 12 -0.35 13.68 -7.38
CA ARG A 12 -0.25 13.67 -5.92
C ARG A 12 -1.55 14.20 -5.31
N PHE A 13 -1.87 13.73 -4.13
CA PHE A 13 -2.85 14.41 -3.28
C PHE A 13 -2.31 15.77 -2.85
N GLU A 14 -3.21 16.72 -2.66
CA GLU A 14 -2.83 18.05 -2.21
C GLU A 14 -2.26 18.02 -0.78
N VAL A 15 -1.28 18.89 -0.52
CA VAL A 15 -0.58 18.95 0.77
C VAL A 15 -1.54 19.17 1.93
N HIS A 16 -2.59 19.97 1.73
CA HIS A 16 -3.56 20.29 2.78
C HIS A 16 -4.43 19.07 3.14
N VAL A 17 -4.88 18.30 2.15
CA VAL A 17 -5.59 17.01 2.35
C VAL A 17 -4.72 16.04 3.14
N CYS A 18 -3.46 15.84 2.73
CA CYS A 18 -2.57 14.92 3.44
C CYS A 18 -2.27 15.36 4.89
N LYS A 19 -2.18 16.67 5.15
CA LYS A 19 -2.01 17.19 6.52
C LYS A 19 -3.26 16.95 7.37
N ALA A 20 -4.45 17.13 6.80
CA ALA A 20 -5.71 16.86 7.48
C ALA A 20 -5.86 15.35 7.78
N ALA A 21 -5.67 14.49 6.78
CA ALA A 21 -5.68 13.04 6.96
C ALA A 21 -4.66 12.58 8.02
N LEU A 22 -3.44 13.15 8.02
CA LEU A 22 -2.45 12.86 9.05
C LEU A 22 -2.92 13.24 10.47
N ARG A 23 -3.71 14.32 10.63
CA ARG A 23 -4.28 14.70 11.93
C ARG A 23 -5.38 13.74 12.37
N GLU A 24 -6.24 13.33 11.45
CA GLU A 24 -7.31 12.35 11.70
C GLU A 24 -6.73 11.03 12.20
N ILE A 25 -5.76 10.45 11.47
CA ILE A 25 -5.21 9.13 11.82
C ILE A 25 -4.34 9.15 13.08
N LYS A 26 -3.78 10.31 13.46
CA LYS A 26 -2.91 10.42 14.65
C LYS A 26 -3.66 10.16 15.96
N GLN A 27 -4.98 10.28 15.95
CA GLN A 27 -5.83 10.01 17.12
C GLN A 27 -6.12 8.51 17.30
N LEU A 28 -5.75 7.67 16.32
CA LEU A 28 -6.02 6.24 16.37
C LEU A 28 -5.10 5.53 17.37
N VAL A 29 -5.57 4.38 17.86
CA VAL A 29 -4.78 3.51 18.74
C VAL A 29 -3.88 2.62 17.89
N PHE A 30 -2.61 3.01 17.80
CA PHE A 30 -1.58 2.25 17.11
C PHE A 30 -1.11 1.05 17.92
N LYS A 31 -1.08 -0.12 17.28
CA LYS A 31 -0.54 -1.37 17.84
C LYS A 31 0.69 -1.81 17.06
N PRO A 32 1.69 -2.43 17.72
CA PRO A 32 2.82 -3.06 17.04
C PRO A 32 2.36 -4.02 15.93
N ILE A 33 3.15 -4.17 14.87
CA ILE A 33 2.97 -5.21 13.84
C ILE A 33 4.15 -6.16 13.80
N PHE A 34 4.06 -7.27 13.07
CA PHE A 34 5.18 -8.21 12.96
C PHE A 34 6.26 -7.68 12.01
N ARG A 35 7.54 -7.81 12.41
CA ARG A 35 8.67 -7.57 11.50
C ARG A 35 8.81 -8.66 10.43
N LYS A 36 8.48 -9.89 10.80
CA LYS A 36 8.53 -11.07 9.94
C LYS A 36 7.15 -11.71 9.91
N VAL A 37 6.58 -11.91 8.72
CA VAL A 37 5.28 -12.55 8.56
C VAL A 37 5.29 -13.91 9.28
N TYR A 38 4.25 -14.19 10.06
CA TYR A 38 4.11 -15.39 10.91
C TYR A 38 5.05 -15.47 12.14
N SER A 39 5.80 -14.41 12.46
CA SER A 39 6.52 -14.32 13.72
C SER A 39 5.56 -14.11 14.90
N LYS A 40 5.83 -14.79 16.03
CA LYS A 40 5.15 -14.52 17.31
C LYS A 40 5.65 -13.24 17.99
N LYS A 41 6.84 -12.75 17.61
CA LYS A 41 7.43 -11.53 18.17
C LYS A 41 6.93 -10.31 17.40
N MET A 42 6.29 -9.39 18.12
CA MET A 42 5.86 -8.09 17.61
C MET A 42 7.04 -7.12 17.49
N ASP A 43 6.95 -6.19 16.55
CA ASP A 43 7.90 -5.12 16.28
C ASP A 43 7.35 -3.80 16.82
N GLU A 44 7.89 -3.33 17.93
CA GLU A 44 7.44 -2.09 18.59
C GLU A 44 7.70 -0.83 17.75
N TYR A 45 8.60 -0.92 16.77
CA TYR A 45 9.02 0.19 15.93
C TYR A 45 8.18 0.36 14.68
N ARG A 46 7.28 -0.59 14.41
CA ARG A 46 6.32 -0.51 13.32
C ARG A 46 4.96 -0.71 13.91
N ARG A 47 4.09 0.27 13.70
CA ARG A 47 2.74 0.22 14.25
C ARG A 47 1.71 0.40 13.17
N GLN A 48 0.58 -0.23 13.38
CA GLN A 48 -0.61 -0.13 12.55
C GLN A 48 -1.80 0.26 13.41
N ALA A 49 -2.69 1.06 12.84
CA ALA A 49 -4.04 1.24 13.34
C ALA A 49 -5.04 1.00 12.21
N ASP A 50 -6.13 0.29 12.50
CA ASP A 50 -7.24 0.13 11.56
C ASP A 50 -8.06 1.42 11.55
N ILE A 51 -8.39 1.93 10.36
CA ILE A 51 -9.21 3.12 10.21
C ILE A 51 -10.67 2.66 10.02
N LYS A 52 -11.40 2.56 11.13
CA LYS A 52 -12.79 2.08 11.14
C LYS A 52 -13.76 3.12 10.59
N ASP A 53 -13.56 4.37 11.01
CA ASP A 53 -14.35 5.52 10.62
C ASP A 53 -13.42 6.51 9.92
N LEU A 54 -13.81 6.94 8.71
CA LEU A 54 -13.04 7.91 7.94
C LEU A 54 -13.46 9.33 8.36
N GLY A 55 -12.50 10.21 8.61
CA GLY A 55 -12.76 11.64 8.67
C GLY A 55 -12.74 12.26 7.26
N ASP A 56 -13.19 13.51 7.12
CA ASP A 56 -13.37 14.20 5.84
C ASP A 56 -12.19 14.06 4.88
N ALA A 57 -10.94 14.18 5.37
CA ALA A 57 -9.76 14.09 4.51
C ALA A 57 -9.46 12.65 4.09
N MET A 58 -9.66 11.68 4.98
CA MET A 58 -9.55 10.26 4.63
C MET A 58 -10.69 9.80 3.70
N GLU A 59 -11.92 10.32 3.86
CA GLU A 59 -13.02 10.08 2.92
C GLU A 59 -12.70 10.63 1.53
N PHE A 60 -12.13 11.83 1.45
CA PHE A 60 -11.69 12.39 0.17
C PHE A 60 -10.62 11.52 -0.50
N ILE A 61 -9.66 11.02 0.27
CA ILE A 61 -8.63 10.08 -0.24
C ILE A 61 -9.27 8.78 -0.71
N ASP A 62 -10.15 8.17 0.10
CA ASP A 62 -10.86 6.93 -0.23
C ASP A 62 -11.66 7.07 -1.52
N GLY A 63 -12.52 8.09 -1.61
CA GLY A 63 -13.34 8.36 -2.80
C GLY A 63 -12.49 8.61 -4.05
N THR A 64 -11.38 9.33 -3.90
CA THR A 64 -10.44 9.55 -5.02
C THR A 64 -9.81 8.24 -5.49
N ILE A 65 -9.44 7.33 -4.57
CA ILE A 65 -8.87 6.03 -4.94
C ILE A 65 -9.95 5.13 -5.55
N LYS A 66 -11.14 5.05 -4.94
CA LYS A 66 -12.30 4.28 -5.46
C LYS A 66 -12.62 4.67 -6.91
N ALA A 67 -12.80 5.95 -7.17
CA ALA A 67 -13.08 6.45 -8.52
C ALA A 67 -11.98 6.08 -9.54
N GLN A 68 -10.71 6.09 -9.11
CA GLN A 68 -9.62 5.68 -9.99
C GLN A 68 -9.55 4.15 -10.19
N VAL A 69 -9.88 3.36 -9.16
CA VAL A 69 -9.95 1.90 -9.26
C VAL A 69 -11.06 1.49 -10.22
N GLU A 70 -12.27 2.01 -10.03
CA GLU A 70 -13.43 1.77 -10.90
C GLU A 70 -13.14 2.15 -12.36
N HIS A 71 -12.52 3.32 -12.58
CA HIS A 71 -12.14 3.75 -13.93
C HIS A 71 -11.10 2.82 -14.58
N ALA A 72 -10.23 2.20 -13.78
CA ALA A 72 -9.13 1.42 -14.31
C ALA A 72 -9.50 -0.05 -14.57
N ASN A 73 -10.48 -0.59 -13.83
CA ASN A 73 -11.05 -1.92 -14.03
C ASN A 73 -12.43 -2.01 -13.34
N GLU A 74 -13.48 -2.35 -14.10
CA GLU A 74 -14.86 -2.49 -13.60
C GLU A 74 -15.04 -3.62 -12.58
N ASP A 75 -14.15 -4.62 -12.58
CA ASP A 75 -14.17 -5.73 -11.64
C ASP A 75 -13.37 -5.43 -10.35
N TRP A 76 -12.75 -4.25 -10.23
CA TRP A 76 -11.98 -3.89 -9.04
C TRP A 76 -12.76 -2.93 -8.16
N GLU A 77 -12.69 -3.16 -6.85
CA GLU A 77 -13.25 -2.28 -5.83
C GLU A 77 -12.23 -2.05 -4.71
N VAL A 78 -12.36 -0.92 -4.01
CA VAL A 78 -11.72 -0.74 -2.71
C VAL A 78 -12.71 -1.24 -1.66
N ARG A 79 -12.34 -2.30 -0.94
CA ARG A 79 -13.18 -2.86 0.11
C ARG A 79 -13.36 -1.85 1.24
N ASP A 80 -14.59 -1.74 1.74
CA ASP A 80 -14.87 -0.92 2.91
C ASP A 80 -14.08 -1.44 4.14
N GLY A 81 -13.58 -0.49 4.95
CA GLY A 81 -12.73 -0.80 6.10
C GLY A 81 -11.34 -1.36 5.75
N ALA A 82 -10.89 -1.29 4.49
CA ALA A 82 -9.57 -1.79 4.08
C ALA A 82 -8.41 -0.82 4.40
N TRP A 83 -8.69 0.34 4.98
CA TRP A 83 -7.67 1.33 5.27
C TRP A 83 -6.98 1.08 6.61
N HIS A 84 -5.65 1.09 6.56
CA HIS A 84 -4.80 0.99 7.72
C HIS A 84 -3.78 2.14 7.74
N ALA A 85 -3.64 2.78 8.89
CA ALA A 85 -2.58 3.75 9.13
C ALA A 85 -1.30 3.02 9.56
N LEU A 86 -0.19 3.28 8.88
CA LEU A 86 1.12 2.71 9.20
C LEU A 86 2.06 3.79 9.72
N TYR A 87 2.78 3.49 10.80
CA TYR A 87 3.80 4.36 11.38
C TYR A 87 5.07 3.58 11.69
N SER A 88 6.21 4.13 11.27
CA SER A 88 7.54 3.55 11.54
C SER A 88 8.38 4.53 12.34
N TYR A 89 8.88 4.08 13.49
CA TYR A 89 9.85 4.81 14.30
C TYR A 89 11.26 4.71 13.69
N PRO A 90 12.11 5.72 13.89
CA PRO A 90 13.51 5.66 13.46
C PRO A 90 14.30 4.60 14.22
N GLY A 91 15.32 4.01 13.58
CA GLY A 91 16.43 3.36 14.28
C GLY A 91 16.59 1.84 14.13
N GLU A 92 15.70 1.12 13.44
CA GLU A 92 15.69 -0.36 13.47
C GLU A 92 15.72 -1.03 12.09
N PRO A 93 16.10 -2.33 12.03
CA PRO A 93 16.23 -3.08 10.78
C PRO A 93 14.92 -3.12 9.99
N ASP A 94 15.06 -3.23 8.66
CA ASP A 94 13.95 -3.36 7.71
C ASP A 94 12.98 -4.50 8.08
N GLN A 95 11.72 -4.35 7.68
CA GLN A 95 10.76 -5.45 7.71
C GLN A 95 11.22 -6.54 6.73
N ASP A 96 11.02 -7.81 7.06
CA ASP A 96 11.38 -8.89 6.17
C ASP A 96 10.56 -8.78 4.86
N PRO A 97 11.18 -8.99 3.68
CA PRO A 97 10.48 -8.93 2.42
C PRO A 97 9.31 -9.91 2.39
N HIS A 98 8.13 -9.42 2.05
CA HIS A 98 6.94 -10.23 1.96
C HIS A 98 6.01 -9.74 0.86
N GLN A 99 4.92 -10.47 0.74
CA GLN A 99 3.87 -10.29 -0.22
C GLN A 99 2.56 -10.11 0.56
N ASP A 100 1.85 -9.00 0.34
CA ASP A 100 0.57 -8.73 1.01
C ASP A 100 -0.44 -9.87 0.75
N PHE A 101 -0.42 -10.39 -0.47
CA PHE A 101 -1.24 -11.53 -0.88
C PHE A 101 -0.33 -12.71 -1.26
N PRO A 102 -0.55 -13.90 -0.70
CA PRO A 102 0.26 -15.07 -1.00
C PRO A 102 0.06 -15.54 -2.45
N ALA A 103 1.10 -16.16 -3.02
CA ALA A 103 1.10 -16.58 -4.42
C ALA A 103 -0.04 -17.55 -4.78
N PHE A 104 -0.47 -18.40 -3.86
CA PHE A 104 -1.57 -19.35 -4.10
C PHE A 104 -2.92 -18.65 -4.27
N GLU A 105 -3.20 -17.57 -3.53
CA GLU A 105 -4.43 -16.77 -3.69
C GLU A 105 -4.43 -16.09 -5.06
N THR A 106 -3.29 -15.52 -5.44
CA THR A 106 -3.14 -14.90 -6.78
C THR A 106 -3.31 -15.93 -7.89
N ALA A 107 -2.68 -17.10 -7.79
CA ALA A 107 -2.78 -18.16 -8.78
C ALA A 107 -4.22 -18.68 -8.91
N LYS A 108 -4.91 -18.87 -7.78
CA LYS A 108 -6.32 -19.27 -7.75
C LYS A 108 -7.22 -18.22 -8.42
N ALA A 109 -7.00 -16.94 -8.14
CA ALA A 109 -7.75 -15.85 -8.77
C ALA A 109 -7.54 -15.85 -10.29
N LEU A 110 -6.28 -15.96 -10.76
CA LEU A 110 -5.98 -16.03 -12.19
C LEU A 110 -6.62 -17.26 -12.88
N LEU A 111 -6.55 -18.44 -12.26
CA LEU A 111 -7.16 -19.66 -12.79
C LEU A 111 -8.69 -19.55 -12.88
N LYS A 112 -9.31 -18.89 -11.90
CA LYS A 112 -10.76 -18.67 -11.86
C LYS A 112 -11.21 -17.43 -12.63
N ARG A 113 -10.30 -16.71 -13.30
CA ARG A 113 -10.56 -15.42 -13.95
C ARG A 113 -11.21 -14.41 -13.02
N GLN A 114 -10.82 -14.44 -11.74
CA GLN A 114 -11.26 -13.49 -10.72
C GLN A 114 -10.29 -12.32 -10.62
N PRO A 115 -10.74 -11.15 -10.14
CA PRO A 115 -9.88 -10.02 -9.83
C PRO A 115 -8.74 -10.44 -8.90
N VAL A 116 -7.52 -10.04 -9.24
CA VAL A 116 -6.37 -10.19 -8.35
C VAL A 116 -6.32 -9.02 -7.40
N HIS A 117 -6.02 -9.29 -6.13
CA HIS A 117 -5.90 -8.24 -5.14
C HIS A 117 -4.68 -7.33 -5.42
N GLY A 118 -4.80 -6.10 -4.94
CA GLY A 118 -3.75 -5.09 -4.95
C GLY A 118 -3.77 -4.26 -3.69
N SER A 119 -2.70 -3.49 -3.49
CA SER A 119 -2.54 -2.59 -2.35
C SER A 119 -2.15 -1.20 -2.85
N VAL A 120 -2.65 -0.17 -2.20
CA VAL A 120 -2.19 1.21 -2.39
C VAL A 120 -1.63 1.74 -1.09
N VAL A 121 -0.50 2.43 -1.16
CA VAL A 121 0.09 3.15 -0.03
C VAL A 121 0.19 4.62 -0.39
N VAL A 122 -0.40 5.47 0.42
CA VAL A 122 -0.38 6.93 0.28
C VAL A 122 0.57 7.52 1.32
N ALA A 123 1.55 8.30 0.88
CA ALA A 123 2.49 8.97 1.77
C ALA A 123 1.85 10.24 2.36
N LEU A 124 1.57 10.24 3.65
CA LEU A 124 1.06 11.42 4.37
C LEU A 124 2.19 12.33 4.89
N MET A 125 3.44 11.84 4.86
CA MET A 125 4.64 12.54 5.30
C MET A 125 5.68 12.59 4.18
N ASN A 126 6.56 13.60 4.21
CA ASN A 126 7.68 13.65 3.28
C ASN A 126 8.75 12.64 3.67
N GLY A 127 9.46 12.12 2.67
CA GLY A 127 10.55 11.19 2.89
C GLY A 127 10.08 9.82 3.40
N THR A 128 8.81 9.45 3.19
CA THR A 128 8.31 8.11 3.50
C THR A 128 9.07 7.09 2.67
N LYS A 129 9.86 6.25 3.33
CA LYS A 129 10.68 5.24 2.68
C LYS A 129 9.89 3.94 2.53
N MET A 130 9.91 3.36 1.34
CA MET A 130 9.33 2.04 1.06
C MET A 130 10.36 1.18 0.35
N ILE A 131 10.57 -0.05 0.81
CA ILE A 131 11.48 -1.00 0.16
C ILE A 131 10.66 -1.89 -0.76
N VAL A 132 11.08 -1.98 -2.02
CA VAL A 132 10.42 -2.78 -3.04
C VAL A 132 11.42 -3.67 -3.75
N TYR A 133 10.91 -4.76 -4.32
CA TYR A 133 11.68 -5.76 -5.05
C TYR A 133 11.06 -5.92 -6.45
N PRO A 134 11.44 -5.07 -7.43
CA PRO A 134 10.80 -5.05 -8.74
C PRO A 134 10.87 -6.41 -9.44
N GLY A 135 9.73 -6.91 -9.90
CA GLY A 135 9.65 -8.18 -10.63
C GLY A 135 9.85 -9.43 -9.76
N CYS A 136 9.86 -9.28 -8.43
CA CYS A 136 9.84 -10.41 -7.49
C CYS A 136 8.39 -10.77 -7.13
N THR A 137 7.65 -11.31 -8.10
CA THR A 137 6.25 -11.74 -7.93
C THR A 137 6.10 -13.17 -7.43
N GLY A 138 7.20 -13.94 -7.38
CA GLY A 138 7.27 -15.30 -6.82
C GLY A 138 7.54 -15.35 -5.30
N SER A 139 7.79 -16.54 -4.77
CA SER A 139 7.90 -16.82 -3.32
C SER A 139 9.17 -16.28 -2.64
N ARG A 140 10.17 -15.82 -3.40
CA ARG A 140 11.43 -15.29 -2.86
C ARG A 140 11.75 -13.94 -3.48
N ALA A 141 12.08 -12.97 -2.62
CA ALA A 141 12.64 -11.70 -3.02
C ALA A 141 14.13 -11.87 -3.36
N SER A 142 14.58 -11.26 -4.46
CA SER A 142 16.02 -11.18 -4.79
C SER A 142 16.60 -9.94 -4.15
N MET A 143 17.55 -10.10 -3.22
CA MET A 143 18.21 -8.98 -2.55
C MET A 143 18.94 -8.04 -3.53
N GLN A 144 19.40 -8.56 -4.67
CA GLN A 144 20.01 -7.75 -5.73
C GLN A 144 19.02 -6.78 -6.39
N LYS A 145 17.71 -7.07 -6.32
CA LYS A 145 16.65 -6.20 -6.84
C LYS A 145 16.11 -5.22 -5.80
N ARG A 146 16.65 -5.19 -4.59
CA ARG A 146 16.20 -4.27 -3.53
C ARG A 146 16.29 -2.83 -4.02
N LYS A 147 15.18 -2.11 -3.96
CA LYS A 147 15.11 -0.68 -4.27
C LYS A 147 14.40 0.06 -3.14
N VAL A 148 14.93 1.22 -2.76
CA VAL A 148 14.27 2.12 -1.81
C VAL A 148 13.55 3.20 -2.62
N LEU A 149 12.23 3.29 -2.45
CA LEU A 149 11.43 4.41 -2.90
C LEU A 149 11.40 5.45 -1.77
N VAL A 150 11.58 6.72 -2.11
CA VAL A 150 11.43 7.84 -1.18
C VAL A 150 10.25 8.66 -1.66
N LEU A 151 9.12 8.50 -0.98
CA LEU A 151 7.87 9.16 -1.34
C LEU A 151 7.76 10.52 -0.65
N GLN A 152 7.37 11.53 -1.42
CA GLN A 152 6.94 12.81 -0.91
C GLN A 152 5.47 12.77 -0.51
N ARG A 153 5.06 13.70 0.35
CA ARG A 153 3.67 13.83 0.76
C ARG A 153 2.75 13.91 -0.46
N GLY A 154 1.67 13.13 -0.42
CA GLY A 154 0.68 13.03 -1.47
C GLY A 154 1.04 12.06 -2.60
N GLU A 155 2.29 11.60 -2.68
CA GLU A 155 2.64 10.50 -3.58
C GLU A 155 2.01 9.19 -3.10
N ARG A 156 1.64 8.34 -4.06
CA ARG A 156 1.13 7.01 -3.78
C ARG A 156 1.84 5.97 -4.62
N VAL A 157 2.03 4.80 -4.04
CA VAL A 157 2.50 3.60 -4.73
C VAL A 157 1.39 2.58 -4.78
N VAL A 158 1.19 1.97 -5.94
CA VAL A 158 0.20 0.92 -6.16
C VAL A 158 0.94 -0.38 -6.48
N PHE A 159 0.61 -1.43 -5.74
CA PHE A 159 1.06 -2.80 -5.91
C PHE A 159 -0.09 -3.63 -6.46
N SER A 160 0.14 -4.39 -7.53
CA SER A 160 -0.81 -5.41 -7.94
C SER A 160 -0.12 -6.47 -8.79
N ARG A 161 -0.75 -7.64 -8.90
CA ARG A 161 -0.27 -8.80 -9.66
C ARG A 161 -1.02 -9.04 -10.97
N GLY A 162 -1.86 -8.09 -11.39
CA GLY A 162 -2.68 -8.19 -12.60
C GLY A 162 -2.07 -7.54 -13.85
N PRO A 163 -2.78 -7.51 -14.98
CA PRO A 163 -2.44 -6.57 -16.05
C PRO A 163 -2.52 -5.12 -15.54
N ARG A 164 -1.75 -4.21 -16.16
CA ARG A 164 -1.68 -2.79 -15.78
C ARG A 164 -3.09 -2.19 -15.85
N PRO A 165 -3.69 -1.73 -14.75
CA PRO A 165 -4.88 -0.91 -14.88
C PRO A 165 -4.46 0.44 -15.48
N GLN A 166 -5.29 1.08 -16.30
CA GLN A 166 -4.88 2.25 -17.10
C GLN A 166 -4.72 3.55 -16.26
N TRP A 167 -3.88 3.52 -15.22
CA TRP A 167 -3.58 4.67 -14.35
C TRP A 167 -2.73 5.77 -15.03
N SER A 168 -2.33 5.59 -16.30
CA SER A 168 -1.40 6.50 -17.00
C SER A 168 -2.04 7.73 -17.65
N ARG A 169 -3.37 7.85 -17.65
CA ARG A 169 -4.09 9.00 -18.22
C ARG A 169 -4.70 9.93 -17.17
N LEU A 170 -4.42 9.68 -15.89
CA LEU A 170 -4.81 10.54 -14.78
C LEU A 170 -3.57 11.24 -14.26
#